data_AF-A0AAD5VU40-F1
#
_entry.id   AF-A0AAD5VU40-F1
#
_cell.length_a   1.000
_cell.length_b   1.000
_cell.length_c   1.000
_cell.angle_alpha   90.00
_cell.angle_beta   90.00
_cell.angle_gamma   90.00
#
_symmetry.space_group_name_H-M   'P 1'
#
loop_
_entity.id
_entity.type
_entity.pdbx_description
1 polymer ?
#
loop_
_entity_poly.entity_id
_entity_poly.type
_entity_poly.pdbx_seq_one_letter_code
_entity_poly.pdbx_strand_id
1 'polypeptide(L)'
;MEDPKRPAPLTNGSATLYSTLIVMAWKKWVVLALGACSVAMARSATALGGQKTCTVTPRGHGRDDTDQVEAAIASCGHGGTTVFERGTFNITRKLLWDLDSARVELKGMLSFHPDIDHWLNFANTFQVVFIQSQSSWFVVTGKDFVIDAHGTGGIEGNGQPWWNLFQTTLPRQDGDGRPIAFTLWRATRGLVRNFSILSPPFWANAIAESSQVVYDGMLVNATNTESAFAGQNIVWNTDGIDTYRSSDITMLNWDVTSGDDCIAIKGNSSRIFARDFICRGGEGIAFGSVGQYANMSDFVSDVLVENVKVIRLSPEVQPNNVHGIYFKSWDGGINGMPPTGGGGGGGKWHNY
;
A
#
# COMPACT_ATOMS: atom_id res chain seq x y z
N MET A 1 -34.60 -32.09 7.67
CA MET A 1 -34.69 -32.33 9.11
C MET A 1 -33.39 -31.82 9.71
N GLU A 2 -33.28 -30.86 10.62
CA GLU A 2 -34.16 -29.85 11.23
C GLU A 2 -33.16 -28.94 12.01
N ASP A 3 -33.34 -27.63 11.97
CA ASP A 3 -32.62 -26.62 12.79
C ASP A 3 -33.12 -26.74 14.25
N PRO A 4 -32.28 -26.56 15.31
CA PRO A 4 -32.31 -25.26 16.00
C PRO A 4 -31.01 -24.88 16.76
N LYS A 5 -30.61 -23.59 16.70
CA LYS A 5 -30.66 -22.63 17.84
C LYS A 5 -29.83 -21.35 17.61
N ARG A 6 -30.56 -20.25 17.41
CA ARG A 6 -30.14 -18.84 17.56
C ARG A 6 -29.62 -18.52 18.97
N PRO A 7 -28.70 -17.55 19.14
CA PRO A 7 -28.50 -16.89 20.42
C PRO A 7 -29.64 -15.89 20.73
N ALA A 8 -30.02 -15.83 22.00
CA ALA A 8 -31.07 -14.96 22.57
C ALA A 8 -30.62 -13.47 22.65
N PRO A 9 -31.57 -12.51 22.75
CA PRO A 9 -31.27 -11.08 22.75
C PRO A 9 -30.70 -10.62 24.09
N LEU A 10 -29.62 -9.82 24.04
CA LEU A 10 -29.09 -9.14 25.21
C LEU A 10 -29.99 -7.96 25.59
N THR A 11 -30.50 -8.00 26.82
CA THR A 11 -31.31 -6.97 27.45
C THR A 11 -30.51 -5.70 27.73
N ASN A 12 -31.14 -4.54 27.51
CA ASN A 12 -30.66 -3.21 27.88
C ASN A 12 -30.25 -3.15 29.37
N GLY A 13 -28.95 -3.11 29.62
CA GLY A 13 -28.37 -2.66 30.89
C GLY A 13 -27.70 -1.31 30.66
N SER A 14 -28.31 -0.23 31.16
CA SER A 14 -27.67 1.07 31.26
C SER A 14 -26.48 0.99 32.22
N ALA A 15 -25.26 0.93 31.68
CA ALA A 15 -24.03 1.10 32.42
C ALA A 15 -23.44 2.47 32.07
N THR A 16 -23.66 3.44 32.96
CA THR A 16 -22.96 4.73 32.97
C THR A 16 -21.50 4.47 33.30
N LEU A 17 -20.62 4.47 32.29
CA LEU A 17 -19.17 4.39 32.50
C LEU A 17 -18.64 5.80 32.80
N TYR A 18 -18.31 6.01 34.07
CA TYR A 18 -17.54 7.15 34.53
C TYR A 18 -16.17 7.16 33.86
N SER A 19 -15.86 8.24 33.14
CA SER A 19 -14.53 8.56 32.65
C SER A 19 -13.59 8.75 33.85
N THR A 20 -12.71 7.78 34.08
CA THR A 20 -11.57 7.97 34.98
C THR A 20 -10.35 8.20 34.11
N LEU A 21 -9.92 9.46 34.00
CA LEU A 21 -8.61 9.81 33.49
C LEU A 21 -7.55 9.14 34.37
N ILE A 22 -6.85 8.14 33.84
CA ILE A 22 -5.55 7.76 34.37
C ILE A 22 -4.52 8.66 33.68
N VAL A 23 -4.22 9.77 34.32
CA VAL A 23 -3.00 10.54 34.03
C VAL A 23 -1.86 9.80 34.71
N MET A 24 -1.17 8.91 34.00
CA MET A 24 0.15 8.48 34.42
C MET A 24 1.17 9.53 33.98
N ALA A 25 1.55 10.36 34.94
CA ALA A 25 2.69 11.24 34.83
C ALA A 25 3.98 10.41 34.77
N TRP A 26 4.67 10.43 33.63
CA TRP A 26 6.08 10.07 33.55
C TRP A 26 6.83 11.27 33.00
N LYS A 27 7.53 11.96 33.90
CA LYS A 27 8.46 13.04 33.60
C LYS A 27 9.87 12.55 33.93
N LYS A 28 10.80 12.88 33.03
CA LYS A 28 12.28 12.72 33.07
C LYS A 28 12.67 11.33 32.59
N TRP A 29 13.37 11.15 31.46
CA TRP A 29 14.56 11.86 31.00
C TRP A 29 14.63 11.93 29.47
N VAL A 30 14.73 13.14 28.89
CA VAL A 30 15.63 13.44 27.76
C VAL A 30 15.92 14.95 27.85
N VAL A 31 17.14 15.31 28.26
CA VAL A 31 17.66 16.67 28.19
C VAL A 31 18.72 16.68 27.09
N LEU A 32 18.51 17.54 26.10
CA LEU A 32 19.43 18.05 25.08
C LEU A 32 20.31 17.05 24.30
N ALA A 33 19.93 16.87 23.04
CA ALA A 33 20.87 17.12 21.93
C ALA A 33 20.10 17.76 20.76
N LEU A 34 19.81 19.06 20.87
CA LEU A 34 19.66 19.92 19.70
C LEU A 34 21.06 20.10 19.09
N GLY A 35 21.56 19.04 18.47
CA GLY A 35 22.69 19.11 17.54
C GLY A 35 22.08 19.19 16.15
N ALA A 36 22.24 20.33 15.49
CA ALA A 36 21.98 20.46 14.08
C ALA A 36 22.76 19.36 13.34
N CYS A 37 22.08 18.29 12.95
CA CYS A 37 22.61 17.34 12.00
C CYS A 37 22.46 18.00 10.63
N SER A 38 23.33 18.97 10.36
CA SER A 38 23.65 19.36 9.01
C SER A 38 24.20 18.11 8.34
N VAL A 39 23.35 17.36 7.66
CA VAL A 39 23.80 16.37 6.69
C VAL A 39 24.47 17.18 5.59
N ALA A 40 25.76 17.43 5.76
CA ALA A 40 26.62 17.81 4.67
C ALA A 40 26.64 16.60 3.74
N MET A 41 25.72 16.60 2.77
CA MET A 41 25.91 15.80 1.57
C MET A 41 27.24 16.28 0.98
N ALA A 42 28.30 15.50 1.20
CA ALA A 42 29.51 15.62 0.42
C ALA A 42 29.09 15.38 -1.04
N ARG A 43 28.91 16.48 -1.77
CA ARG A 43 28.77 16.46 -3.22
C ARG A 43 30.09 15.93 -3.76
N SER A 44 30.17 14.62 -3.98
CA SER A 44 31.07 14.08 -4.98
C SER A 44 30.65 14.69 -6.31
N ALA A 45 31.31 15.78 -6.69
CA ALA A 45 31.20 16.38 -8.01
C ALA A 45 31.87 15.44 -9.02
N THR A 46 31.23 14.32 -9.32
CA THR A 46 31.47 13.59 -10.56
C THR A 46 30.90 14.43 -11.69
N ALA A 47 31.76 14.71 -12.67
CA ALA A 47 31.53 15.63 -13.79
C ALA A 47 30.11 15.54 -14.38
N LEU A 48 29.45 16.70 -14.42
CA LEU A 48 28.16 16.91 -15.10
C LEU A 48 28.32 16.72 -16.62
N GLY A 49 28.25 15.47 -17.07
CA GLY A 49 27.62 15.20 -18.36
C GLY A 49 26.16 15.61 -18.25
N GLY A 50 25.65 16.43 -19.18
CA GLY A 50 24.29 16.99 -19.10
C GLY A 50 23.26 15.90 -18.78
N GLN A 51 22.55 16.08 -17.67
CA GLN A 51 21.59 15.08 -17.19
C GLN A 51 20.50 14.91 -18.24
N LYS A 52 20.37 13.70 -18.79
CA LYS A 52 19.45 13.40 -19.90
C LYS A 52 18.01 13.52 -19.43
N THR A 53 17.18 14.24 -20.18
CA THR A 53 15.75 14.41 -19.88
C THR A 53 14.89 13.77 -20.97
N CYS A 54 13.95 12.93 -20.55
CA CYS A 54 12.96 12.29 -21.41
C CYS A 54 11.57 12.82 -21.05
N THR A 55 10.92 13.57 -21.95
CA THR A 55 9.55 14.06 -21.73
C THR A 55 8.55 13.19 -22.47
N VAL A 56 7.49 12.78 -21.78
CA VAL A 56 6.40 11.95 -22.32
C VAL A 56 5.09 12.70 -22.16
N THR A 57 4.34 12.81 -23.26
CA THR A 57 3.01 13.41 -23.30
C THR A 57 2.00 12.32 -23.64
N PRO A 58 0.84 12.25 -22.95
CA PRO A 58 -0.16 11.23 -23.24
C PRO A 58 -0.66 11.34 -24.68
N ARG A 59 -0.86 10.21 -25.34
CA ARG A 59 -1.29 10.13 -26.75
C ARG A 59 -2.74 10.55 -26.98
N GLY A 60 -3.52 10.64 -25.91
CA GLY A 60 -4.94 10.98 -25.94
C GLY A 60 -5.85 9.76 -26.03
N HIS A 61 -7.16 10.03 -26.16
CA HIS A 61 -8.21 9.07 -25.86
C HIS A 61 -8.07 7.71 -26.57
N GLY A 62 -8.03 6.63 -25.77
CA GLY A 62 -8.03 5.23 -26.23
C GLY A 62 -6.72 4.72 -26.84
N ARG A 63 -5.67 5.56 -26.91
CA ARG A 63 -4.36 5.15 -27.44
C ARG A 63 -3.49 4.63 -26.32
N ASP A 64 -2.88 3.47 -26.54
CA ASP A 64 -1.93 2.90 -25.59
C ASP A 64 -0.64 3.75 -25.50
N ASP A 65 -0.30 4.15 -24.28
CA ASP A 65 0.88 4.93 -23.91
C ASP A 65 2.05 4.06 -23.41
N THR A 66 1.84 2.76 -23.22
CA THR A 66 2.78 1.91 -22.49
C THR A 66 4.16 1.86 -23.16
N ASP A 67 4.24 1.77 -24.50
CA ASP A 67 5.51 1.76 -25.24
C ASP A 67 6.37 3.01 -25.00
N GLN A 68 5.74 4.20 -25.03
CA GLN A 68 6.47 5.45 -24.86
C GLN A 68 6.87 5.70 -23.41
N VAL A 69 6.08 5.20 -22.46
CA VAL A 69 6.41 5.19 -21.03
C VAL A 69 7.66 4.33 -20.79
N GLU A 70 7.64 3.08 -21.25
CA GLU A 70 8.78 2.15 -21.11
C GLU A 70 10.02 2.68 -21.82
N ALA A 71 9.89 3.20 -23.04
CA ALA A 71 11.03 3.76 -23.78
C ALA A 71 11.67 4.95 -23.05
N ALA A 72 10.88 5.82 -22.44
CA ALA A 72 11.41 6.95 -21.66
C ALA A 72 12.16 6.48 -20.41
N ILE A 73 11.61 5.51 -19.69
CA ILE A 73 12.28 4.94 -18.50
C ILE A 73 13.55 4.17 -18.89
N ALA A 74 13.54 3.38 -19.95
CA ALA A 74 14.75 2.72 -20.45
C ALA A 74 15.85 3.73 -20.86
N SER A 75 15.44 4.91 -21.31
CA SER A 75 16.32 5.96 -21.82
C SER A 75 16.87 6.87 -20.72
N CYS A 76 16.08 7.16 -19.68
CA CYS A 76 16.39 8.17 -18.65
C CYS A 76 16.29 7.66 -17.20
N GLY A 77 15.88 6.41 -16.97
CA GLY A 77 15.76 5.81 -15.64
C GLY A 77 17.10 5.55 -14.94
N HIS A 78 18.22 5.73 -15.63
CA HIS A 78 19.57 5.54 -15.08
C HIS A 78 20.36 6.84 -15.23
N GLY A 79 20.51 7.59 -14.13
CA GLY A 79 21.20 8.89 -14.09
C GLY A 79 20.42 10.07 -14.68
N GLY A 80 19.25 9.85 -15.28
CA GLY A 80 18.47 10.87 -15.99
C GLY A 80 17.22 11.36 -15.25
N THR A 81 16.44 12.17 -15.96
CA THR A 81 15.13 12.65 -15.52
C THR A 81 14.05 12.26 -16.54
N THR A 82 12.99 11.60 -16.09
CA THR A 82 11.80 11.34 -16.92
C THR A 82 10.67 12.27 -16.47
N VAL A 83 10.07 12.99 -17.40
CA VAL A 83 8.96 13.92 -17.14
C VAL A 83 7.70 13.40 -17.84
N PHE A 84 6.74 12.92 -17.07
CA PHE A 84 5.40 12.63 -17.57
C PHE A 84 4.56 13.90 -17.44
N GLU A 85 4.16 14.47 -18.57
CA GLU A 85 3.33 15.67 -18.58
C GLU A 85 1.91 15.40 -18.07
N ARG A 86 1.18 16.47 -17.78
CA ARG A 86 -0.20 16.38 -17.29
C ARG A 86 -1.10 15.64 -18.29
N GLY A 87 -2.08 14.93 -17.75
CA GLY A 87 -3.09 14.19 -18.51
C GLY A 87 -3.13 12.72 -18.07
N THR A 88 -3.83 11.90 -18.86
CA THR A 88 -4.03 10.48 -18.56
C THR A 88 -3.27 9.64 -19.57
N PHE A 89 -2.34 8.82 -19.08
CA PHE A 89 -1.63 7.81 -19.87
C PHE A 89 -2.39 6.50 -19.79
N ASN A 90 -2.85 5.97 -20.91
CA ASN A 90 -3.56 4.71 -20.95
C ASN A 90 -2.56 3.55 -20.99
N ILE A 91 -2.53 2.75 -19.92
CA ILE A 91 -1.59 1.63 -19.72
C ILE A 91 -2.34 0.31 -19.90
N THR A 92 -1.87 -0.52 -20.83
CA THR A 92 -2.56 -1.75 -21.26
C THR A 92 -1.81 -3.03 -20.88
N ARG A 93 -0.58 -2.90 -20.38
CA ARG A 93 0.26 -4.02 -19.94
C ARG A 93 1.09 -3.65 -18.72
N LYS A 94 1.59 -4.66 -18.01
CA LYS A 94 2.37 -4.46 -16.79
C LYS A 94 3.58 -3.55 -17.02
N LEU A 95 3.85 -2.67 -16.07
CA LEU A 95 4.96 -1.71 -16.10
C LEU A 95 6.04 -2.11 -15.08
N LEU A 96 7.29 -2.15 -15.53
CA LEU A 96 8.46 -2.20 -14.67
C LEU A 96 9.30 -0.94 -14.89
N TRP A 97 9.50 -0.14 -13.84
CA TRP A 97 10.47 0.94 -13.85
C TRP A 97 11.71 0.53 -13.05
N ASP A 98 12.84 0.42 -13.74
CA ASP A 98 14.14 0.24 -13.11
C ASP A 98 14.86 1.58 -13.03
N LEU A 99 15.03 2.09 -11.80
CA LEU A 99 15.56 3.43 -11.55
C LEU A 99 16.88 3.37 -10.79
N ASP A 100 17.94 3.94 -11.34
CA ASP A 100 19.24 4.10 -10.66
C ASP A 100 19.67 5.56 -10.74
N SER A 101 19.83 6.23 -9.60
CA SER A 101 20.33 7.61 -9.55
C SER A 101 19.50 8.56 -10.43
N ALA A 102 18.18 8.36 -10.45
CA ALA A 102 17.27 8.96 -11.44
C ALA A 102 16.07 9.67 -10.81
N ARG A 103 15.43 10.54 -11.59
CA ARG A 103 14.26 11.30 -11.17
C ARG A 103 13.09 11.11 -12.11
N VAL A 104 11.90 10.94 -11.56
CA VAL A 104 10.63 10.91 -12.29
C VAL A 104 9.76 12.06 -11.81
N GLU A 105 9.38 12.94 -12.72
CA GLU A 105 8.37 13.98 -12.52
C GLU A 105 7.06 13.46 -13.11
N LEU A 106 6.17 12.91 -12.28
CA LEU A 106 4.91 12.30 -12.71
C LEU A 106 3.75 13.28 -12.55
N LYS A 107 3.53 14.18 -13.52
CA LYS A 107 2.46 15.18 -13.42
C LYS A 107 1.08 14.65 -13.85
N GLY A 108 1.05 13.54 -14.58
CA GLY A 108 -0.16 12.88 -15.08
C GLY A 108 -0.49 11.57 -14.37
N MET A 109 -1.65 11.00 -14.70
CA MET A 109 -2.16 9.76 -14.13
C MET A 109 -1.86 8.59 -15.08
N LEU A 110 -1.24 7.53 -14.56
CA LEU A 110 -1.13 6.24 -15.22
C LEU A 110 -2.46 5.49 -15.01
N SER A 111 -3.30 5.45 -16.03
CA SER A 111 -4.60 4.78 -15.98
C SER A 111 -4.50 3.38 -16.54
N PHE A 112 -4.64 2.37 -15.68
CA PHE A 112 -4.55 0.97 -16.08
C PHE A 112 -5.89 0.49 -16.63
N HIS A 113 -5.90 0.10 -17.90
CA HIS A 113 -7.11 -0.35 -18.58
C HIS A 113 -7.69 -1.59 -17.87
N PRO A 114 -8.96 -1.60 -17.44
CA PRO A 114 -9.54 -2.67 -16.62
C PRO A 114 -9.97 -3.90 -17.45
N ASP A 115 -9.07 -4.44 -18.27
CA ASP A 115 -9.24 -5.74 -18.94
C ASP A 115 -9.00 -6.87 -17.92
N ILE A 116 -10.05 -7.23 -17.19
CA ILE A 116 -9.96 -8.17 -16.07
C ILE A 116 -9.39 -9.52 -16.52
N ASP A 117 -9.86 -10.07 -17.65
CA ASP A 117 -9.41 -11.36 -18.15
C ASP A 117 -7.91 -11.33 -18.51
N HIS A 118 -7.43 -10.23 -19.08
CA HIS A 118 -6.01 -10.01 -19.32
C HIS A 118 -5.21 -10.05 -18.02
N TRP A 119 -5.61 -9.28 -17.02
CA TRP A 119 -4.85 -9.11 -15.77
C TRP A 119 -4.91 -10.31 -14.83
N LEU A 120 -5.99 -11.11 -14.87
CA LEU A 120 -6.08 -12.37 -14.12
C LEU A 120 -5.12 -13.46 -14.66
N ASN A 121 -4.58 -13.30 -15.87
CA ASN A 121 -3.50 -14.15 -16.35
C ASN A 121 -2.16 -13.72 -15.71
N PHE A 122 -1.59 -14.57 -14.86
CA PHE A 122 -0.32 -14.32 -14.17
C PHE A 122 0.87 -13.99 -15.10
N ALA A 123 0.82 -14.38 -16.37
CA ALA A 123 1.84 -13.97 -17.36
C ALA A 123 1.85 -12.45 -17.60
N ASN A 124 0.70 -11.80 -17.39
CA ASN A 124 0.49 -10.37 -17.59
C ASN A 124 0.68 -9.54 -16.31
N THR A 125 1.07 -10.16 -15.19
CA THR A 125 1.43 -9.47 -13.95
C THR A 125 2.84 -9.84 -13.48
N PHE A 126 3.30 -9.21 -12.41
CA PHE A 126 4.53 -9.54 -11.69
C PHE A 126 4.17 -10.25 -10.39
N GLN A 127 4.93 -11.30 -10.05
CA GLN A 127 4.75 -12.08 -8.83
C GLN A 127 5.87 -11.76 -7.83
N VAL A 128 6.05 -10.46 -7.55
CA VAL A 128 7.17 -9.94 -6.74
C VAL A 128 6.86 -9.89 -5.24
N VAL A 129 5.57 -9.94 -4.88
CA VAL A 129 5.12 -10.08 -3.49
C VAL A 129 4.65 -11.52 -3.31
N PHE A 130 5.56 -12.40 -2.88
CA PHE A 130 5.29 -13.83 -2.90
C PHE A 130 4.28 -14.30 -1.83
N ILE A 131 4.19 -13.58 -0.70
CA ILE A 131 3.19 -13.89 0.32
C ILE A 131 1.81 -13.78 -0.32
N GLN A 132 0.95 -14.74 -0.06
CA GLN A 132 -0.39 -14.87 -0.61
C GLN A 132 -0.45 -14.88 -2.15
N SER A 133 0.67 -15.16 -2.84
CA SER A 133 0.74 -15.22 -4.31
C SER A 133 0.21 -13.95 -5.00
N GLN A 134 0.61 -12.77 -4.51
CA GLN A 134 0.03 -11.52 -5.01
C GLN A 134 0.57 -11.13 -6.39
N SER A 135 -0.36 -10.70 -7.25
CA SER A 135 -0.08 -10.09 -8.54
C SER A 135 0.16 -8.60 -8.41
N SER A 136 1.17 -8.05 -9.09
CA SER A 136 1.37 -6.59 -9.26
C SER A 136 1.38 -6.22 -10.74
N TRP A 137 0.74 -5.13 -11.13
CA TRP A 137 0.80 -4.64 -12.52
C TRP A 137 1.80 -3.50 -12.75
N PHE A 138 2.28 -2.86 -11.67
CA PHE A 138 3.22 -1.76 -11.74
C PHE A 138 4.24 -1.90 -10.62
N VAL A 139 5.48 -2.14 -11.03
CA VAL A 139 6.61 -2.36 -10.14
C VAL A 139 7.66 -1.31 -10.41
N VAL A 140 8.19 -0.72 -9.34
CA VAL A 140 9.42 0.09 -9.39
C VAL A 140 10.50 -0.62 -8.59
N THR A 141 11.68 -0.71 -9.16
CA THR A 141 12.89 -1.31 -8.57
C THR A 141 14.08 -0.38 -8.73
N GLY A 142 15.20 -0.74 -8.11
CA GLY A 142 16.48 -0.06 -8.25
C GLY A 142 16.85 0.75 -7.01
N LYS A 143 17.60 1.84 -7.19
CA LYS A 143 18.18 2.60 -6.07
C LYS A 143 18.36 4.08 -6.36
N ASP A 144 18.48 4.87 -5.31
CA ASP A 144 18.86 6.29 -5.41
C ASP A 144 17.92 7.08 -6.32
N PHE A 145 16.60 6.88 -6.20
CA PHE A 145 15.63 7.49 -7.08
C PHE A 145 14.65 8.42 -6.35
N VAL A 146 14.09 9.35 -7.11
CA VAL A 146 12.96 10.19 -6.67
C VAL A 146 11.82 10.09 -7.67
N ILE A 147 10.62 9.78 -7.18
CA ILE A 147 9.36 9.92 -7.90
C ILE A 147 8.57 11.03 -7.21
N ASP A 148 8.31 12.13 -7.92
CA ASP A 148 7.47 13.22 -7.44
C ASP A 148 6.26 13.36 -8.36
N ALA A 149 5.08 13.15 -7.79
CA ALA A 149 3.82 13.18 -8.53
C ALA A 149 3.11 14.54 -8.47
N HIS A 150 3.73 15.56 -7.84
CA HIS A 150 3.25 16.95 -7.82
C HIS A 150 1.81 17.14 -7.30
N GLY A 151 1.26 16.14 -6.60
CA GLY A 151 -0.13 16.15 -6.11
C GLY A 151 -1.18 16.01 -7.20
N THR A 152 -0.77 15.77 -8.45
CA THR A 152 -1.69 15.64 -9.60
C THR A 152 -1.51 14.35 -10.37
N GLY A 153 -0.38 13.67 -10.21
CA GLY A 153 -0.10 12.39 -10.84
C GLY A 153 -0.14 11.21 -9.88
N GLY A 154 0.05 10.04 -10.47
CA GLY A 154 -0.08 8.77 -9.77
C GLY A 154 -0.76 7.72 -10.65
N ILE A 155 -1.64 6.92 -10.05
CA ILE A 155 -2.29 5.75 -10.68
C ILE A 155 -3.80 5.87 -10.59
N GLU A 156 -4.47 5.63 -11.71
CA GLU A 156 -5.90 5.34 -11.77
C GLU A 156 -6.05 3.84 -12.04
N GLY A 157 -6.51 3.09 -11.04
CA GLY A 157 -6.65 1.64 -11.10
C GLY A 157 -7.95 1.18 -11.77
N ASN A 158 -8.92 2.07 -12.00
CA ASN A 158 -10.21 1.71 -12.60
C ASN A 158 -10.86 0.49 -11.90
N GLY A 159 -10.90 0.49 -10.56
CA GLY A 159 -11.26 -0.66 -9.73
C GLY A 159 -12.75 -1.03 -9.69
N GLN A 160 -13.67 -0.15 -10.08
CA GLN A 160 -15.12 -0.43 -9.95
C GLN A 160 -15.58 -1.74 -10.62
N PRO A 161 -15.20 -2.04 -11.89
CA PRO A 161 -15.55 -3.32 -12.52
C PRO A 161 -15.00 -4.53 -11.75
N TRP A 162 -13.82 -4.41 -11.14
CA TRP A 162 -13.24 -5.46 -10.31
C TRP A 162 -14.06 -5.70 -9.05
N TRP A 163 -14.38 -4.64 -8.32
CA TRP A 163 -15.17 -4.73 -7.08
C TRP A 163 -16.54 -5.33 -7.34
N ASN A 164 -17.21 -4.92 -8.43
CA ASN A 164 -18.49 -5.47 -8.87
C ASN A 164 -18.40 -6.97 -9.16
N LEU A 165 -17.38 -7.37 -9.93
CA LEU A 165 -17.19 -8.76 -10.34
C LEU A 165 -16.93 -9.68 -9.13
N PHE A 166 -16.04 -9.26 -8.23
CA PHE A 166 -15.70 -10.02 -7.01
C PHE A 166 -16.76 -9.92 -5.91
N GLN A 167 -17.69 -8.96 -6.01
CA GLN A 167 -18.86 -8.92 -5.14
C GLN A 167 -19.96 -9.88 -5.61
N THR A 168 -20.14 -10.04 -6.92
CA THR A 168 -21.35 -10.68 -7.48
C THR A 168 -21.09 -12.05 -8.11
N THR A 169 -19.89 -12.28 -8.65
CA THR A 169 -19.62 -13.41 -9.54
C THR A 169 -18.42 -14.24 -9.10
N LEU A 170 -17.28 -13.61 -8.79
CA LEU A 170 -16.06 -14.29 -8.42
C LEU A 170 -15.85 -14.31 -6.89
N PRO A 171 -15.29 -15.39 -6.32
CA PRO A 171 -14.94 -15.41 -4.91
C PRO A 171 -13.72 -14.52 -4.64
N ARG A 172 -13.70 -13.85 -3.48
CA ARG A 172 -12.50 -13.17 -2.98
C ARG A 172 -11.64 -14.15 -2.20
N GLN A 173 -10.38 -14.29 -2.57
CA GLN A 173 -9.43 -15.19 -1.94
C GLN A 173 -8.02 -14.59 -2.01
N ASP A 174 -7.15 -14.99 -1.10
CA ASP A 174 -5.73 -14.68 -1.24
C ASP A 174 -5.21 -15.30 -2.56
N GLY A 175 -4.46 -14.53 -3.34
CA GLY A 175 -3.97 -14.98 -4.65
C GLY A 175 -5.04 -15.07 -5.74
N ASP A 176 -6.19 -14.39 -5.57
CA ASP A 176 -7.27 -14.34 -6.57
C ASP A 176 -6.92 -13.56 -7.85
N GLY A 177 -5.72 -13.00 -7.92
CA GLY A 177 -5.13 -12.42 -9.12
C GLY A 177 -5.43 -10.94 -9.33
N ARG A 178 -6.29 -10.30 -8.51
CA ARG A 178 -6.49 -8.85 -8.58
C ARG A 178 -5.14 -8.14 -8.34
N PRO A 179 -4.72 -7.21 -9.20
CA PRO A 179 -3.37 -6.67 -9.13
C PRO A 179 -3.21 -5.60 -8.04
N ILE A 180 -2.11 -5.66 -7.29
CA ILE A 180 -1.61 -4.57 -6.46
C ILE A 180 -1.32 -3.37 -7.37
N ALA A 181 -1.84 -2.20 -7.00
CA ALA A 181 -1.81 -1.04 -7.88
C ALA A 181 -0.40 -0.46 -8.05
N PHE A 182 0.36 -0.35 -6.95
CA PHE A 182 1.74 0.17 -6.96
C PHE A 182 2.64 -0.69 -6.07
N THR A 183 3.74 -1.21 -6.61
CA THR A 183 4.70 -2.00 -5.81
C THR A 183 6.11 -1.43 -5.91
N LEU A 184 6.73 -1.11 -4.78
CA LEU A 184 8.18 -0.98 -4.70
C LEU A 184 8.77 -2.35 -4.36
N TRP A 185 9.67 -2.85 -5.20
CA TRP A 185 10.31 -4.15 -5.00
C TRP A 185 11.81 -4.04 -5.17
N ARG A 186 12.57 -4.56 -4.20
CA ARG A 186 14.05 -4.47 -4.19
C ARG A 186 14.56 -3.05 -4.40
N ALA A 187 13.81 -2.08 -3.89
CA ALA A 187 14.13 -0.67 -3.95
C ALA A 187 15.03 -0.27 -2.78
N THR A 188 16.02 0.60 -3.00
CA THR A 188 16.85 1.13 -1.91
C THR A 188 17.10 2.63 -2.04
N ARG A 189 16.99 3.41 -0.95
CA ARG A 189 17.18 4.88 -0.99
C ARG A 189 16.23 5.55 -2.00
N GLY A 190 14.97 5.11 -1.99
CA GLY A 190 13.91 5.65 -2.84
C GLY A 190 13.09 6.71 -2.12
N LEU A 191 12.60 7.70 -2.85
CA LEU A 191 11.67 8.71 -2.37
C LEU A 191 10.45 8.79 -3.29
N VAL A 192 9.25 8.59 -2.75
CA VAL A 192 7.97 8.75 -3.46
C VAL A 192 7.20 9.89 -2.79
N ARG A 193 6.79 10.91 -3.55
CA ARG A 193 6.12 12.09 -3.01
C ARG A 193 4.89 12.51 -3.78
N ASN A 194 3.93 13.06 -3.04
CA ASN A 194 2.73 13.72 -3.58
C ASN A 194 1.98 12.84 -4.60
N PHE A 195 1.85 11.54 -4.31
CA PHE A 195 1.43 10.51 -5.25
C PHE A 195 0.02 10.02 -4.92
N SER A 196 -0.84 9.92 -5.94
CA SER A 196 -2.22 9.45 -5.79
C SER A 196 -2.41 8.03 -6.32
N ILE A 197 -3.16 7.20 -5.61
CA ILE A 197 -3.63 5.89 -6.08
C ILE A 197 -5.14 5.90 -5.94
N LEU A 198 -5.81 6.01 -7.09
CA LEU A 198 -7.27 6.10 -7.18
C LEU A 198 -7.83 4.78 -7.66
N SER A 199 -8.96 4.37 -7.07
CA SER A 199 -9.73 3.18 -7.42
C SER A 199 -8.87 1.92 -7.64
N PRO A 200 -8.01 1.52 -6.69
CA PRO A 200 -7.21 0.30 -6.86
C PRO A 200 -8.14 -0.95 -6.85
N PRO A 201 -7.87 -1.97 -7.69
CA PRO A 201 -8.71 -3.18 -7.72
C PRO A 201 -8.47 -4.10 -6.50
N PHE A 202 -7.29 -3.99 -5.88
CA PHE A 202 -6.81 -4.73 -4.71
C PHE A 202 -5.94 -3.78 -3.86
N TRP A 203 -4.91 -4.27 -3.16
CA TRP A 203 -3.98 -3.44 -2.39
C TRP A 203 -3.51 -2.25 -3.21
N ALA A 204 -3.63 -1.05 -2.64
CA ALA A 204 -3.22 0.17 -3.30
C ALA A 204 -1.70 0.20 -3.44
N ASN A 205 -0.98 -0.06 -2.34
CA ASN A 205 0.47 -0.06 -2.34
C ASN A 205 1.07 -1.26 -1.62
N ALA A 206 2.19 -1.76 -2.14
CA ALA A 206 3.07 -2.68 -1.44
C ALA A 206 4.53 -2.21 -1.51
N ILE A 207 5.29 -2.53 -0.47
CA ILE A 207 6.74 -2.41 -0.44
C ILE A 207 7.35 -3.75 0.01
N ALA A 208 8.09 -4.38 -0.89
CA ALA A 208 8.64 -5.71 -0.70
C ALA A 208 10.16 -5.73 -0.88
N GLU A 209 10.86 -6.44 0.01
CA GLU A 209 12.32 -6.65 -0.07
C GLU A 209 13.13 -5.35 -0.26
N SER A 210 12.64 -4.25 0.32
CA SER A 210 13.16 -2.92 0.06
C SER A 210 13.70 -2.28 1.33
N SER A 211 14.58 -1.28 1.19
CA SER A 211 15.13 -0.59 2.36
C SER A 211 15.37 0.89 2.16
N GLN A 212 15.36 1.66 3.25
CA GLN A 212 15.66 3.11 3.22
C GLN A 212 14.75 3.86 2.25
N VAL A 213 13.44 3.62 2.32
CA VAL A 213 12.45 4.27 1.46
C VAL A 213 11.64 5.28 2.25
N VAL A 214 11.41 6.44 1.64
CA VAL A 214 10.54 7.48 2.17
C VAL A 214 9.33 7.65 1.25
N TYR A 215 8.14 7.57 1.84
CA TYR A 215 6.90 8.04 1.25
C TYR A 215 6.48 9.33 1.96
N ASP A 216 6.16 10.37 1.21
CA ASP A 216 5.73 11.67 1.76
C ASP A 216 4.63 12.32 0.93
N GLY A 217 3.40 12.34 1.45
CA GLY A 217 2.25 12.90 0.76
C GLY A 217 1.60 11.87 -0.17
N MET A 218 1.02 10.82 0.39
CA MET A 218 0.31 9.79 -0.39
C MET A 218 -1.20 9.95 -0.24
N LEU A 219 -1.92 9.86 -1.35
CA LEU A 219 -3.38 9.80 -1.37
C LEU A 219 -3.83 8.45 -1.90
N VAL A 220 -4.60 7.69 -1.12
CA VAL A 220 -5.25 6.45 -1.56
C VAL A 220 -6.76 6.64 -1.46
N ASN A 221 -7.49 6.33 -2.52
CA ASN A 221 -8.94 6.43 -2.51
C ASN A 221 -9.62 5.26 -3.24
N ALA A 222 -10.11 4.30 -2.46
CA ALA A 222 -10.99 3.23 -2.89
C ALA A 222 -12.43 3.51 -2.43
N THR A 223 -13.12 4.39 -3.16
CA THR A 223 -14.54 4.69 -2.89
C THR A 223 -15.42 4.05 -3.96
N ASN A 224 -16.35 3.21 -3.53
CA ASN A 224 -17.41 2.71 -4.41
C ASN A 224 -18.27 3.89 -4.91
N THR A 225 -18.53 3.92 -6.22
CA THR A 225 -19.36 4.94 -6.87
C THR A 225 -20.74 4.41 -7.30
N GLU A 226 -21.00 3.11 -7.16
CA GLU A 226 -22.26 2.49 -7.55
C GLU A 226 -23.25 2.39 -6.40
N SER A 227 -24.39 3.06 -6.57
CA SER A 227 -25.46 3.12 -5.56
C SER A 227 -26.11 1.78 -5.26
N ALA A 228 -26.05 0.82 -6.19
CA ALA A 228 -26.55 -0.55 -5.98
C ALA A 228 -25.83 -1.27 -4.83
N PHE A 229 -24.61 -0.83 -4.50
CA PHE A 229 -23.79 -1.38 -3.43
C PHE A 229 -23.64 -0.40 -2.24
N ALA A 230 -24.48 0.62 -2.15
CA ALA A 230 -24.51 1.50 -0.99
C ALA A 230 -24.75 0.69 0.31
N GLY A 231 -24.03 1.05 1.38
CA GLY A 231 -24.07 0.34 2.66
C GLY A 231 -23.36 -1.02 2.67
N GLN A 232 -22.65 -1.37 1.59
CA GLN A 232 -21.85 -2.59 1.50
C GLN A 232 -20.38 -2.24 1.37
N ASN A 233 -19.50 -3.00 2.02
CA ASN A 233 -18.09 -2.95 1.70
C ASN A 233 -17.84 -3.85 0.48
N ILE A 234 -17.76 -3.27 -0.72
CA ILE A 234 -17.41 -4.02 -1.94
C ILE A 234 -15.95 -3.86 -2.35
N VAL A 235 -15.28 -2.85 -1.78
CA VAL A 235 -13.88 -2.48 -2.02
C VAL A 235 -12.91 -3.30 -1.15
N TRP A 236 -13.29 -4.50 -0.71
CA TRP A 236 -12.47 -5.37 0.15
C TRP A 236 -11.06 -5.59 -0.41
N ASN A 237 -10.09 -5.67 0.50
CA ASN A 237 -8.67 -5.83 0.22
C ASN A 237 -8.09 -4.68 -0.62
N THR A 238 -8.56 -3.46 -0.43
CA THR A 238 -7.96 -2.24 -1.01
C THR A 238 -7.04 -1.55 0.00
N ASP A 239 -6.15 -2.35 0.59
CA ASP A 239 -5.24 -1.95 1.65
C ASP A 239 -4.43 -0.71 1.23
N GLY A 240 -4.19 0.22 2.15
CA GLY A 240 -3.46 1.45 1.86
C GLY A 240 -2.00 1.20 1.52
N ILE A 241 -1.29 0.52 2.41
CA ILE A 241 0.09 0.06 2.18
C ILE A 241 0.41 -1.21 2.97
N ASP A 242 1.02 -2.17 2.26
CA ASP A 242 1.51 -3.44 2.81
C ASP A 242 3.03 -3.50 2.79
N THR A 243 3.66 -3.66 3.96
CA THR A 243 5.12 -3.86 4.06
C THR A 243 5.45 -5.34 4.13
N TYR A 244 6.50 -5.76 3.44
CA TYR A 244 6.98 -7.13 3.55
C TYR A 244 8.49 -7.22 3.36
N ARG A 245 9.20 -7.94 4.24
CA ARG A 245 10.68 -8.11 4.16
C ARG A 245 11.44 -6.80 3.96
N SER A 246 10.95 -5.71 4.55
CA SER A 246 11.44 -4.37 4.26
C SER A 246 11.90 -3.65 5.52
N SER A 247 12.92 -2.81 5.42
CA SER A 247 13.44 -2.09 6.60
C SER A 247 13.75 -0.62 6.36
N ASP A 248 13.73 0.19 7.42
CA ASP A 248 14.01 1.63 7.31
C ASP A 248 13.01 2.32 6.39
N ILE A 249 11.71 2.07 6.63
CA ILE A 249 10.63 2.63 5.82
C ILE A 249 9.99 3.78 6.59
N THR A 250 9.98 4.96 5.99
CA THR A 250 9.35 6.15 6.55
C THR A 250 8.13 6.51 5.72
N MET A 251 6.98 6.66 6.37
CA MET A 251 5.70 6.97 5.76
C MET A 251 5.13 8.24 6.42
N LEU A 252 5.05 9.32 5.66
CA LEU A 252 4.65 10.63 6.16
C LEU A 252 3.46 11.17 5.36
N ASN A 253 2.51 11.81 6.05
CA ASN A 253 1.43 12.58 5.44
C ASN A 253 0.59 11.74 4.47
N TRP A 254 -0.09 10.72 5.00
CA TRP A 254 -0.94 9.83 4.21
C TRP A 254 -2.42 10.14 4.43
N ASP A 255 -3.18 10.19 3.34
CA ASP A 255 -4.63 10.25 3.35
C ASP A 255 -5.17 9.00 2.64
N VAL A 256 -5.76 8.08 3.41
CA VAL A 256 -6.20 6.77 2.94
C VAL A 256 -7.69 6.62 3.15
N THR A 257 -8.41 6.31 2.07
CA THR A 257 -9.76 5.78 2.09
C THR A 257 -9.71 4.38 1.47
N SER A 258 -9.98 3.34 2.26
CA SER A 258 -9.81 1.94 1.87
C SER A 258 -10.99 1.07 2.30
N GLY A 259 -11.05 -0.13 1.72
CA GLY A 259 -11.96 -1.21 2.10
C GLY A 259 -11.45 -2.16 3.16
N ASP A 260 -10.18 -2.04 3.54
CA ASP A 260 -9.46 -2.99 4.38
C ASP A 260 -8.37 -2.24 5.19
N ASP A 261 -7.24 -2.84 5.48
CA ASP A 261 -6.16 -2.22 6.24
C ASP A 261 -5.69 -0.87 5.67
N CYS A 262 -5.57 0.15 6.52
CA CYS A 262 -4.95 1.43 6.16
C CYS A 262 -3.43 1.28 6.03
N ILE A 263 -2.84 0.49 6.95
CA ILE A 263 -1.44 0.08 6.96
C ILE A 263 -1.43 -1.38 7.40
N ALA A 264 -0.76 -2.26 6.65
CA ALA A 264 -0.49 -3.62 7.08
C ALA A 264 1.02 -3.89 7.18
N ILE A 265 1.47 -4.18 8.40
CA ILE A 265 2.86 -4.56 8.66
C ILE A 265 2.98 -6.08 8.60
N LYS A 266 3.37 -6.62 7.43
CA LYS A 266 3.59 -8.06 7.26
C LYS A 266 4.98 -8.47 7.75
N GLY A 267 5.22 -9.78 7.73
CA GLY A 267 6.40 -10.41 8.29
C GLY A 267 7.74 -9.90 7.73
N ASN A 268 8.76 -10.00 8.57
CA ASN A 268 10.14 -9.65 8.25
C ASN A 268 10.34 -8.15 7.94
N SER A 269 9.47 -7.30 8.46
CA SER A 269 9.56 -5.84 8.36
C SER A 269 10.16 -5.22 9.63
N SER A 270 11.04 -4.23 9.52
CA SER A 270 11.66 -3.60 10.69
C SER A 270 11.97 -2.11 10.53
N ARG A 271 12.09 -1.37 11.64
CA ARG A 271 12.42 0.07 11.61
C ARG A 271 11.45 0.84 10.70
N ILE A 272 10.17 0.68 10.98
CA ILE A 272 9.09 1.33 10.25
C ILE A 272 8.63 2.55 11.06
N PHE A 273 8.66 3.72 10.43
CA PHE A 273 8.16 4.94 11.03
C PHE A 273 7.00 5.50 10.19
N ALA A 274 5.80 5.49 10.75
CA ALA A 274 4.61 6.04 10.13
C ALA A 274 4.07 7.21 10.95
N ARG A 275 3.86 8.36 10.32
CA ARG A 275 3.34 9.55 10.99
C ARG A 275 2.40 10.34 10.10
N ASP A 276 1.42 10.99 10.73
CA ASP A 276 0.48 11.91 10.08
C ASP A 276 -0.40 11.16 9.07
N PHE A 277 -1.11 10.13 9.54
CA PHE A 277 -2.06 9.34 8.73
C PHE A 277 -3.50 9.76 9.02
N ILE A 278 -4.32 9.83 7.96
CA ILE A 278 -5.77 9.84 8.05
C ILE A 278 -6.28 8.57 7.39
N CYS A 279 -6.89 7.67 8.17
CA CYS A 279 -7.47 6.42 7.70
C CYS A 279 -9.00 6.53 7.72
N ARG A 280 -9.66 6.43 6.57
CA ARG A 280 -11.13 6.46 6.43
C ARG A 280 -11.64 5.11 5.95
N GLY A 281 -12.65 4.59 6.64
CA GLY A 281 -13.21 3.26 6.33
C GLY A 281 -12.24 2.14 6.73
N GLY A 282 -12.36 0.99 6.07
CA GLY A 282 -11.40 -0.11 6.18
C GLY A 282 -11.48 -0.90 7.48
N GLU A 283 -10.36 -1.54 7.86
CA GLU A 283 -10.22 -2.38 9.06
C GLU A 283 -9.26 -1.79 10.11
N GLY A 284 -8.58 -0.68 9.79
CA GLY A 284 -7.66 0.02 10.70
C GLY A 284 -6.19 -0.25 10.37
N ILE A 285 -5.32 -0.25 11.38
CA ILE A 285 -3.88 -0.52 11.22
C ILE A 285 -3.58 -1.93 11.69
N ALA A 286 -3.15 -2.78 10.75
CA ALA A 286 -2.81 -4.16 11.01
C ALA A 286 -1.32 -4.35 11.27
N PHE A 287 -1.05 -5.03 12.37
CA PHE A 287 0.21 -5.70 12.60
C PHE A 287 0.05 -7.17 12.20
N GLY A 288 0.23 -7.44 10.92
CA GLY A 288 0.12 -8.76 10.30
C GLY A 288 -0.77 -8.79 9.05
N SER A 289 -1.24 -9.96 8.63
CA SER A 289 -0.99 -11.27 9.25
C SER A 289 0.49 -11.67 9.25
N VAL A 290 0.91 -12.43 10.27
CA VAL A 290 2.21 -13.11 10.34
C VAL A 290 2.04 -14.59 10.67
N GLY A 291 3.03 -15.41 10.34
CA GLY A 291 3.06 -16.84 10.68
C GLY A 291 2.28 -17.74 9.71
N GLN A 292 1.90 -17.23 8.53
CA GLN A 292 1.09 -18.00 7.58
C GLN A 292 1.82 -19.20 6.97
N TYR A 293 3.13 -19.09 6.79
CA TYR A 293 3.90 -20.08 6.04
C TYR A 293 4.69 -20.95 7.00
N ALA A 294 4.35 -22.24 7.05
CA ALA A 294 5.13 -23.23 7.80
C ALA A 294 6.60 -23.19 7.37
N ASN A 295 7.51 -23.30 8.34
CA ASN A 295 8.96 -23.17 8.16
C ASN A 295 9.46 -21.79 7.69
N MET A 296 8.59 -20.79 7.66
CA MET A 296 8.97 -19.41 7.43
C MET A 296 8.63 -18.60 8.67
N SER A 297 9.66 -18.11 9.35
CA SER A 297 9.45 -17.25 10.51
C SER A 297 9.26 -15.81 10.07
N ASP A 298 8.29 -15.16 10.71
CA ASP A 298 7.99 -13.75 10.49
C ASP A 298 8.43 -12.93 11.72
N PHE A 299 9.44 -12.10 11.52
CA PHE A 299 9.94 -11.20 12.56
C PHE A 299 9.53 -9.77 12.25
N VAL A 300 8.90 -9.09 13.20
CA VAL A 300 8.60 -7.67 13.04
C VAL A 300 9.14 -6.89 14.23
N SER A 301 9.85 -5.80 13.94
CA SER A 301 10.50 -5.02 15.02
C SER A 301 10.64 -3.54 14.74
N ASP A 302 10.74 -2.74 15.79
CA ASP A 302 10.99 -1.30 15.75
C ASP A 302 9.99 -0.55 14.84
N VAL A 303 8.69 -0.75 15.09
CA VAL A 303 7.61 -0.07 14.39
C VAL A 303 7.02 1.02 15.29
N LEU A 304 7.12 2.27 14.84
CA LEU A 304 6.50 3.43 15.47
C LEU A 304 5.44 4.00 14.52
N VAL A 305 4.19 4.03 14.99
CA VAL A 305 3.08 4.69 14.31
C VAL A 305 2.56 5.79 15.23
N GLU A 306 2.62 7.05 14.80
CA GLU A 306 2.19 8.19 15.62
C GLU A 306 1.34 9.20 14.83
N ASN A 307 0.54 9.99 15.56
CA ASN A 307 -0.40 10.97 14.99
C ASN A 307 -1.28 10.38 13.86
N VAL A 308 -2.05 9.35 14.18
CA VAL A 308 -3.00 8.73 13.25
C VAL A 308 -4.43 9.06 13.64
N LYS A 309 -5.22 9.48 12.66
CA LYS A 309 -6.65 9.68 12.79
C LYS A 309 -7.39 8.58 12.04
N VAL A 310 -8.02 7.67 12.80
CA VAL A 310 -8.90 6.64 12.25
C VAL A 310 -10.35 7.15 12.27
N ILE A 311 -10.98 7.19 11.10
CA ILE A 311 -12.31 7.74 10.87
C ILE A 311 -13.21 6.62 10.34
N ARG A 312 -14.18 6.23 11.16
CA ARG A 312 -15.27 5.37 10.72
C ARG A 312 -16.18 6.14 9.78
N LEU A 313 -16.37 5.63 8.57
CA LEU A 313 -17.35 6.17 7.63
C LEU A 313 -18.77 5.82 8.11
N SER A 314 -19.76 6.55 7.60
CA SER A 314 -21.16 6.24 7.94
C SER A 314 -21.48 4.82 7.43
N PRO A 315 -22.21 4.00 8.20
CA PRO A 315 -22.54 2.64 7.78
C PRO A 315 -23.33 2.57 6.47
N GLU A 316 -24.03 3.64 6.10
CA GLU A 316 -24.73 3.79 4.83
C GLU A 316 -23.78 3.96 3.63
N VAL A 317 -22.54 4.38 3.88
CA VAL A 317 -21.48 4.47 2.87
C VAL A 317 -20.64 3.20 2.89
N GLN A 318 -20.10 2.84 4.06
CA GLN A 318 -19.26 1.67 4.24
C GLN A 318 -19.39 1.20 5.70
N PRO A 319 -19.84 -0.04 5.95
CA PRO A 319 -20.11 -0.51 7.32
C PRO A 319 -18.87 -0.76 8.17
N ASN A 320 -17.68 -0.76 7.55
CA ASN A 320 -16.43 -1.23 8.14
C ASN A 320 -15.56 -0.08 8.66
N ASN A 321 -15.00 -0.32 9.84
CA ASN A 321 -13.89 0.32 10.54
C ASN A 321 -14.09 -0.03 12.03
N VAL A 322 -13.81 -1.30 12.34
CA VAL A 322 -14.06 -1.88 13.68
C VAL A 322 -12.82 -1.81 14.58
N HIS A 323 -11.63 -1.57 14.01
CA HIS A 323 -10.39 -1.45 14.76
C HIS A 323 -9.68 -0.11 14.49
N GLY A 324 -9.03 0.44 15.52
CA GLY A 324 -8.03 1.49 15.33
C GLY A 324 -6.69 0.88 14.93
N ILE A 325 -6.17 0.02 15.80
CA ILE A 325 -4.94 -0.76 15.62
C ILE A 325 -5.25 -2.19 16.09
N TYR A 326 -4.77 -3.19 15.36
CA TYR A 326 -4.96 -4.60 15.73
C TYR A 326 -3.78 -5.47 15.31
N PHE A 327 -3.66 -6.64 15.93
CA PHE A 327 -2.62 -7.62 15.65
C PHE A 327 -3.27 -8.87 15.08
N LYS A 328 -2.70 -9.41 13.99
CA LYS A 328 -3.20 -10.60 13.32
C LYS A 328 -2.06 -11.59 13.14
N SER A 329 -2.22 -12.80 13.67
CA SER A 329 -1.28 -13.89 13.44
C SER A 329 -2.05 -15.15 13.10
N TRP A 330 -1.44 -16.00 12.29
CA TRP A 330 -1.86 -17.39 12.18
C TRP A 330 -1.49 -18.14 13.46
N ASP A 331 -2.23 -19.21 13.75
CA ASP A 331 -1.95 -20.07 14.89
C ASP A 331 -0.79 -21.04 14.59
N GLY A 332 -0.34 -21.74 15.63
CA GLY A 332 0.72 -22.75 15.48
C GLY A 332 0.27 -24.02 14.73
N GLY A 333 -1.03 -24.18 14.49
CA GLY A 333 -1.59 -25.26 13.67
C GLY A 333 -1.50 -24.91 12.18
N ILE A 334 -1.52 -25.94 11.32
CA ILE A 334 -1.63 -25.75 9.87
C ILE A 334 -3.09 -25.99 9.47
N ASN A 335 -3.75 -24.92 9.02
CA ASN A 335 -5.14 -24.87 8.60
C ASN A 335 -5.21 -24.62 7.08
N GLY A 336 -5.24 -25.71 6.30
CA GLY A 336 -5.19 -25.65 4.84
C GLY A 336 -3.79 -25.34 4.30
N MET A 337 -3.72 -24.87 3.04
CA MET A 337 -2.46 -24.52 2.37
C MET A 337 -2.53 -23.09 1.82
N PRO A 338 -1.42 -22.33 1.82
CA PRO A 338 -1.34 -21.05 1.12
C PRO A 338 -1.73 -21.17 -0.36
N PRO A 339 -2.28 -20.11 -0.99
CA PRO A 339 -2.30 -18.72 -0.50
C PRO A 339 -3.41 -18.39 0.52
N THR A 340 -4.51 -19.14 0.56
CA THR A 340 -5.68 -18.83 1.41
C THR A 340 -5.64 -19.50 2.79
N GLY A 341 -5.05 -20.70 2.88
CA GLY A 341 -4.78 -21.39 4.14
C GLY A 341 -3.37 -21.11 4.65
N GLY A 342 -2.98 -21.79 5.72
CA GLY A 342 -1.65 -21.67 6.28
C GLY A 342 -1.62 -21.87 7.79
N GLY A 343 -0.64 -21.27 8.43
CA GLY A 343 -0.31 -21.44 9.84
C GLY A 343 0.93 -22.31 10.05
N GLY A 344 1.29 -22.51 11.32
CA GLY A 344 2.51 -23.21 11.71
C GLY A 344 3.81 -22.44 11.44
N GLY A 345 3.73 -21.20 10.97
CA GLY A 345 4.87 -20.29 10.89
C GLY A 345 5.23 -19.72 12.25
N GLY A 346 6.51 -19.77 12.61
CA GLY A 346 7.02 -19.11 13.82
C GLY A 346 7.17 -17.60 13.63
N GLY A 347 7.61 -16.91 14.68
CA GLY A 347 7.87 -15.48 14.57
C GLY A 347 8.01 -14.78 15.91
N LYS A 348 8.31 -13.48 15.86
CA LYS A 348 8.35 -12.61 17.03
C LYS A 348 8.06 -11.17 16.64
N TRP A 349 7.31 -10.50 17.51
CA TRP A 349 7.13 -9.05 17.52
C TRP A 349 8.01 -8.41 18.59
N HIS A 350 8.67 -7.30 18.26
CA HIS A 350 9.55 -6.64 19.21
C HIS A 350 9.75 -5.13 18.98
N ASN A 351 9.33 -4.29 19.93
CA ASN A 351 9.68 -2.87 19.99
C ASN A 351 10.51 -2.61 21.24
N TYR A 352 11.63 -1.89 21.11
CA TYR A 352 12.47 -1.43 22.23
C TYR A 352 12.02 -0.08 22.79
#